data_AF-A0A1V5HZR4-F1
#
_entry.id   AF-A0A1V5HZR4-F1
#
_cell.length_a   1.000
_cell.length_b   1.000
_cell.length_c   1.000
_cell.angle_alpha   90.00
_cell.angle_beta   90.00
_cell.angle_gamma   90.00
#
_symmetry.space_group_name_H-M   'P 1'
#
loop_
_entity.id
_entity.type
_entity.pdbx_description
1 polymer ?
#
loop_
_entity_poly.entity_id
_entity_poly.type
_entity_poly.pdbx_seq_one_letter_code
_entity_poly.pdbx_strand_id
1 'polypeptide(L)'
;MAAAYAPRLASERRPIDLPASSETPEGWKVRIRSAFLKTPVFKNPDGIATVRTQYRPATPTVSQDDVRQFWERRFAAPGPSAPSPAYMKYAKRMTDGHDDTSLLLASGDPELSSLASQRGIIGHTYLDVDALGGCKAALGFLREQISSVKSVFAPDYMVRRSASCSICKDAEDGACAQLCRVSTMVREVPEIGLQELVSALSKAEAQGRISSSQSESALQKVASAPSTNWSYLTAQVNLYKPAAAPSQYSGHRQTPHTATRIPDVVQAEMDPEEVRRSVSALMNAGLSGKHLQASILQRYSRADLMQVPEVGRRAAADDGVQGHYFVDPTAYRDYGRGCDDGSSKLKKKDVPYVLASSSCTGCILQTHPGWCSKYAKEIIRQVPSHVREAAVAARRTLPVVYAPVENPVEKYELRNELSVDLSGSRSRSIPIGISKPSID
;
A
#
# COMPACT_ATOMS: atom_id res chain seq x y z
N MET A 1 -39.92 10.21 19.04
CA MET A 1 -38.62 10.12 18.34
C MET A 1 -37.43 10.53 19.21
N ALA A 2 -37.47 11.62 19.99
CA ALA A 2 -36.35 12.00 20.87
C ALA A 2 -35.94 10.90 21.88
N ALA A 3 -36.91 10.13 22.38
CA ALA A 3 -36.68 9.00 23.30
C ALA A 3 -35.74 7.91 22.73
N ALA A 4 -35.68 7.73 21.40
CA ALA A 4 -34.80 6.74 20.78
C ALA A 4 -33.30 7.10 20.89
N TYR A 5 -32.98 8.37 21.13
CA TYR A 5 -31.60 8.85 21.28
C TYR A 5 -31.15 8.90 22.74
N ALA A 6 -32.08 8.77 23.70
CA ALA A 6 -31.79 8.85 25.13
C ALA A 6 -30.76 7.80 25.60
N PRO A 7 -30.81 6.51 25.17
CA PRO A 7 -29.81 5.53 25.58
C PRO A 7 -28.40 5.88 25.10
N ARG A 8 -28.29 6.42 23.88
CA ARG A 8 -27.00 6.82 23.28
C ARG A 8 -26.42 8.05 23.96
N LEU A 9 -27.23 9.08 24.20
CA LEU A 9 -26.81 10.29 24.90
C LEU A 9 -26.44 10.00 26.36
N ALA A 10 -27.15 9.09 27.03
CA ALA A 10 -26.82 8.62 28.37
C ALA A 10 -25.48 7.84 28.37
N SER A 11 -25.27 6.94 27.41
CA SER A 11 -24.01 6.20 27.27
C SER A 11 -22.80 7.11 27.01
N GLU A 12 -23.02 8.23 26.32
CA GLU A 12 -21.99 9.24 26.04
C GLU A 12 -21.91 10.34 27.13
N ARG A 13 -22.69 10.23 28.22
CA ARG A 13 -22.78 11.20 29.33
C ARG A 13 -23.00 12.64 28.86
N ARG A 14 -23.86 12.84 27.86
CA ARG A 14 -24.23 14.15 27.32
C ARG A 14 -25.61 14.54 27.88
N PRO A 15 -25.67 15.29 29.00
CA PRO A 15 -26.94 15.66 29.58
C PRO A 15 -27.72 16.54 28.59
N ILE A 16 -28.98 16.18 28.33
CA ILE A 16 -29.94 17.07 27.70
C ILE A 16 -30.84 17.59 28.80
N ASP A 17 -30.70 18.87 29.14
CA ASP A 17 -31.74 19.58 29.89
C ASP A 17 -32.92 19.79 28.95
N LEU A 18 -33.93 18.93 29.10
CA LEU A 18 -35.24 19.09 28.46
C LEU A 18 -36.14 19.83 29.45
N PRO A 19 -36.33 21.16 29.33
CA PRO A 19 -37.47 21.79 29.97
C PRO A 19 -38.74 21.19 29.37
N ALA A 20 -39.73 20.93 30.22
CA ALA A 20 -40.97 20.24 29.84
C ALA A 20 -41.82 20.97 28.77
N SER A 21 -41.44 22.18 28.35
CA SER A 21 -42.28 23.09 27.55
C SER A 21 -41.70 23.55 26.20
N SER A 22 -40.75 22.84 25.57
CA SER A 22 -40.32 23.24 24.21
C SER A 22 -41.32 22.77 23.15
N GLU A 23 -42.34 23.58 22.88
CA GLU A 23 -43.53 23.26 22.06
C GLU A 23 -43.31 23.23 20.53
N THR A 24 -42.11 23.51 20.01
CA THR A 24 -41.91 23.49 18.56
C THR A 24 -41.57 22.07 18.06
N PRO A 25 -42.26 21.54 17.02
CA PRO A 25 -42.05 20.19 16.48
C PRO A 25 -40.60 19.88 16.04
N GLU A 26 -39.79 20.92 15.79
CA GLU A 26 -38.39 20.81 15.35
C GLU A 26 -37.37 21.09 16.46
N GLY A 27 -37.79 21.67 17.59
CA GLY A 27 -36.88 22.11 18.66
C GLY A 27 -36.03 20.99 19.26
N TRP A 28 -36.56 19.76 19.28
CA TRP A 28 -35.82 18.59 19.78
C TRP A 28 -34.67 18.15 18.85
N LYS A 29 -34.78 18.31 17.53
CA LYS A 29 -33.71 17.94 16.57
C LYS A 29 -32.49 18.84 16.72
N VAL A 30 -32.73 20.15 16.85
CA VAL A 30 -31.67 21.15 17.07
C VAL A 30 -30.95 20.91 18.41
N ARG A 31 -31.70 20.54 19.46
CA ARG A 31 -31.13 20.22 20.77
C ARG A 31 -30.33 18.92 20.78
N ILE A 32 -30.78 17.86 20.11
CA ILE A 32 -29.99 16.64 19.96
C ILE A 32 -28.70 16.94 19.18
N ARG A 33 -28.76 17.71 18.09
CA ARG A 33 -27.55 18.15 17.37
C ARG A 33 -26.61 18.94 18.29
N SER A 34 -27.14 19.89 19.05
CA SER A 34 -26.35 20.68 20.00
C SER A 34 -25.72 19.81 21.10
N ALA A 35 -26.44 18.80 21.61
CA ALA A 35 -25.92 17.87 22.62
C ALA A 35 -24.75 17.02 22.08
N PHE A 36 -24.82 16.56 20.82
CA PHE A 36 -23.70 15.86 20.17
C PHE A 36 -22.52 16.76 19.82
N LEU A 37 -22.74 18.07 19.71
CA LEU A 37 -21.68 19.05 19.48
C LEU A 37 -20.98 19.50 20.78
N LYS A 38 -21.65 19.45 21.93
CA LYS A 38 -21.05 19.77 23.23
C LYS A 38 -20.08 18.67 23.70
N THR A 39 -18.85 19.03 24.03
CA THR A 39 -17.84 18.12 24.56
C THR A 39 -18.34 17.46 25.86
N PRO A 40 -18.25 16.12 26.02
CA PRO A 40 -18.70 15.45 27.24
C PRO A 40 -17.91 15.94 28.44
N VAL A 41 -18.63 16.30 29.51
CA VAL A 41 -18.04 16.77 30.78
C VAL A 41 -18.01 15.59 31.74
N PHE A 42 -16.81 15.23 32.20
CA PHE A 42 -16.65 14.21 33.22
C PHE A 42 -16.49 14.91 34.58
N LYS A 43 -17.36 14.56 35.53
CA LYS A 43 -17.17 14.91 36.93
C LYS A 43 -16.34 13.80 37.58
N ASN A 44 -15.21 14.17 38.16
CA ASN A 44 -14.46 13.28 39.05
C ASN A 44 -15.27 13.02 40.35
N PRO A 45 -14.94 11.98 41.13
CA PRO A 45 -15.60 11.70 42.41
C PRO A 45 -15.63 12.90 43.38
N ASP A 46 -14.72 13.87 43.21
CA ASP A 46 -14.66 15.11 44.00
C ASP A 46 -15.59 16.23 43.47
N GLY A 47 -16.46 15.96 42.49
CA GLY A 47 -17.45 16.91 41.97
C GLY A 47 -16.90 18.00 41.04
N ILE A 48 -15.57 18.06 40.82
CA ILE A 48 -14.94 19.02 39.92
C ILE A 48 -15.19 18.62 38.46
N ALA A 49 -15.79 19.53 37.69
CA ALA A 49 -16.02 19.36 36.26
C ALA A 49 -14.70 19.54 35.50
N THR A 50 -13.99 18.45 35.21
CA THR A 50 -12.80 18.49 34.37
C THR A 50 -13.21 18.37 32.91
N VAL A 51 -13.03 19.44 32.14
CA VAL A 51 -12.95 19.34 30.67
C VAL A 51 -11.67 18.55 30.40
N ARG A 52 -11.75 17.39 29.72
CA ARG A 52 -10.56 16.68 29.22
C ARG A 52 -9.95 17.52 28.09
N THR A 53 -9.28 18.61 28.43
CA THR A 53 -8.34 19.28 27.53
C THR A 53 -6.99 18.63 27.68
N GLN A 54 -6.59 17.97 26.59
CA GLN A 54 -5.24 18.01 26.03
C GLN A 54 -4.13 17.36 26.88
N TYR A 55 -3.77 16.13 26.50
CA TYR A 55 -2.33 15.92 26.28
C TYR A 55 -1.93 16.97 25.24
N ARG A 56 -1.15 17.99 25.65
CA ARG A 56 -0.34 18.71 24.67
C ARG A 56 0.56 17.64 24.06
N PRO A 57 0.44 17.31 22.76
CA PRO A 57 1.46 16.50 22.13
C PRO A 57 2.79 17.19 22.42
N ALA A 58 3.77 16.43 22.91
CA ALA A 58 5.10 16.97 23.16
C ALA A 58 5.54 17.64 21.86
N THR A 59 5.67 18.96 21.85
CA THR A 59 6.17 19.66 20.67
C THR A 59 7.61 19.15 20.52
N PRO A 60 7.95 18.37 19.48
CA PRO A 60 9.30 17.88 19.35
C PRO A 60 10.22 19.10 19.23
N THR A 61 11.24 19.15 20.09
CA THR A 61 12.33 20.11 19.93
C THR A 61 13.14 19.68 18.72
N VAL A 62 12.71 20.13 17.54
CA VAL A 62 13.47 19.96 16.30
C VAL A 62 14.71 20.85 16.43
N SER A 63 15.90 20.25 16.43
CA SER A 63 17.14 21.03 16.50
C SER A 63 17.31 21.84 15.22
N GLN A 64 18.01 22.97 15.28
CA GLN A 64 18.39 23.68 14.06
C GLN A 64 19.20 22.80 13.10
N ASP A 65 19.90 21.79 13.62
CA ASP A 65 20.68 20.86 12.82
C ASP A 65 19.81 19.88 12.02
N ASP A 66 18.70 19.41 12.62
CA ASP A 66 17.71 18.58 11.93
C ASP A 66 16.99 19.36 10.81
N VAL A 67 16.67 20.63 11.08
CA VAL A 67 16.11 21.54 10.09
C VAL A 67 17.13 21.73 8.96
N ARG A 68 18.37 22.11 9.30
CA ARG A 68 19.45 22.30 8.33
C ARG A 68 19.69 21.07 7.48
N GLN A 69 19.86 19.88 8.08
CA GLN A 69 20.06 18.64 7.33
C GLN A 69 18.84 18.26 6.47
N PHE A 70 17.62 18.55 6.90
CA PHE A 70 16.42 18.36 6.08
C PHE A 70 16.43 19.29 4.87
N TRP A 71 16.74 20.58 5.07
CA TRP A 71 16.83 21.56 3.98
C TRP A 71 18.07 21.34 3.11
N GLU A 72 19.19 20.87 3.63
CA GLU A 72 20.36 20.47 2.84
C GLU A 72 20.04 19.22 2.01
N ARG A 73 19.36 18.21 2.56
CA ARG A 73 18.93 17.06 1.74
C ARG A 73 17.87 17.42 0.70
N ARG A 74 17.09 18.47 0.94
CA ARG A 74 15.97 18.88 0.09
C ARG A 74 16.29 20.03 -0.88
N PHE A 75 17.29 20.85 -0.54
CA PHE A 75 17.67 22.12 -1.18
C PHE A 75 19.17 22.43 -1.09
N ALA A 76 20.05 21.53 -0.61
CA ALA A 76 21.47 21.69 -0.95
C ALA A 76 21.47 21.77 -2.46
N ALA A 77 21.86 22.96 -2.95
CA ALA A 77 21.72 23.32 -4.34
C ALA A 77 22.25 22.13 -5.12
N PRO A 78 21.42 21.48 -5.96
CA PRO A 78 21.93 20.43 -6.79
C PRO A 78 23.19 21.01 -7.42
N GLY A 79 24.32 20.32 -7.31
CA GLY A 79 25.38 20.55 -8.28
C GLY A 79 24.71 20.59 -9.65
N PRO A 80 25.19 21.39 -10.62
CA PRO A 80 24.45 21.82 -11.82
C PRO A 80 23.71 20.72 -12.64
N SER A 81 23.88 19.45 -12.30
CA SER A 81 23.26 18.27 -12.86
C SER A 81 21.99 17.72 -12.16
N ALA A 82 21.68 18.02 -10.89
CA ALA A 82 20.56 17.35 -10.21
C ALA A 82 19.20 18.06 -10.43
N PRO A 83 18.11 17.30 -10.70
CA PRO A 83 16.83 17.86 -11.11
C PRO A 83 16.12 18.58 -9.96
N SER A 84 15.22 19.51 -10.29
CA SER A 84 14.46 20.23 -9.25
C SER A 84 13.54 19.30 -8.44
N PRO A 85 13.23 19.61 -7.17
CA PRO A 85 12.26 18.84 -6.39
C PRO A 85 10.87 18.72 -7.05
N ALA A 86 10.49 19.73 -7.85
CA ALA A 86 9.25 19.70 -8.61
C ALA A 86 9.35 18.67 -9.74
N TYR A 87 10.42 18.68 -10.53
CA TYR A 87 10.68 17.66 -11.55
C TYR A 87 10.65 16.25 -10.96
N MET A 88 11.40 16.01 -9.89
CA MET A 88 11.45 14.70 -9.23
C MET A 88 10.05 14.18 -8.85
N LYS A 89 9.21 15.07 -8.28
CA LYS A 89 7.84 14.75 -7.90
C LYS A 89 7.00 14.31 -9.10
N TYR A 90 7.04 15.05 -10.21
CA TYR A 90 6.20 14.76 -11.38
C TYR A 90 6.75 13.62 -12.23
N ALA A 91 8.08 13.52 -12.38
CA ALA A 91 8.74 12.41 -13.07
C ALA A 91 8.42 11.07 -12.40
N LYS A 92 8.44 11.03 -11.06
CA LYS A 92 7.98 9.86 -10.29
C LYS A 92 6.52 9.54 -10.56
N ARG A 93 5.62 10.54 -10.52
CA ARG A 93 4.19 10.31 -10.79
C ARG A 93 3.93 9.76 -12.19
N MET A 94 4.65 10.25 -13.19
CA MET A 94 4.55 9.73 -14.56
C MET A 94 5.10 8.31 -14.69
N THR A 95 6.18 8.01 -13.98
CA THR A 95 6.73 6.64 -13.87
C THR A 95 5.71 5.68 -13.23
N ASP A 96 4.94 6.17 -12.26
CA ASP A 96 3.82 5.44 -11.63
C ASP A 96 2.56 5.36 -12.53
N GLY A 97 2.61 5.90 -13.76
CA GLY A 97 1.51 5.87 -14.74
C GLY A 97 0.45 6.96 -14.57
N HIS A 98 0.69 7.99 -13.74
CA HIS A 98 -0.22 9.14 -13.64
C HIS A 98 -0.11 10.07 -14.85
N ASP A 99 -1.25 10.52 -15.35
CA ASP A 99 -1.34 11.54 -16.39
C ASP A 99 -1.50 12.94 -15.79
N ASP A 100 -0.41 13.70 -15.73
CA ASP A 100 -0.41 15.11 -15.33
C ASP A 100 -0.10 16.05 -16.52
N THR A 101 -0.23 15.58 -17.78
CA THR A 101 0.27 16.29 -18.97
C THR A 101 -0.27 17.71 -19.08
N SER A 102 -1.58 17.90 -18.86
CA SER A 102 -2.21 19.22 -18.95
C SER A 102 -1.66 20.20 -17.91
N LEU A 103 -1.36 19.72 -16.70
CA LEU A 103 -0.77 20.52 -15.64
C LEU A 103 0.68 20.87 -15.96
N LEU A 104 1.45 19.91 -16.49
CA LEU A 104 2.84 20.11 -16.87
C LEU A 104 2.97 21.10 -18.03
N LEU A 105 2.11 21.00 -19.04
CA LEU A 105 2.06 21.95 -20.16
C LEU A 105 1.67 23.36 -19.74
N ALA A 106 0.83 23.50 -18.70
CA ALA A 106 0.43 24.78 -18.15
C ALA A 106 1.47 25.38 -17.18
N SER A 107 2.54 24.64 -16.85
CA SER A 107 3.59 25.12 -15.96
C SER A 107 4.45 26.19 -16.63
N GLY A 108 4.73 27.28 -15.92
CA GLY A 108 5.70 28.29 -16.34
C GLY A 108 7.16 27.83 -16.19
N ASP A 109 7.40 26.70 -15.52
CA ASP A 109 8.73 26.12 -15.35
C ASP A 109 9.12 25.29 -16.60
N PRO A 110 10.21 25.64 -17.31
CA PRO A 110 10.65 24.94 -18.52
C PRO A 110 11.04 23.48 -18.27
N GLU A 111 11.54 23.15 -17.07
CA GLU A 111 11.91 21.77 -16.74
C GLU A 111 10.64 20.90 -16.64
N LEU A 112 9.59 21.43 -16.03
CA LEU A 112 8.30 20.74 -15.91
C LEU A 112 7.54 20.67 -17.24
N SER A 113 7.58 21.71 -18.07
CA SER A 113 6.95 21.68 -19.38
C SER A 113 7.65 20.70 -20.32
N SER A 114 8.98 20.57 -20.22
CA SER A 114 9.74 19.55 -20.97
C SER A 114 9.33 18.12 -20.58
N LEU A 115 8.99 17.88 -19.31
CA LEU A 115 8.57 16.57 -18.82
C LEU A 115 7.25 16.11 -19.49
N ALA A 116 6.36 17.04 -19.87
CA ALA A 116 5.14 16.70 -20.60
C ALA A 116 5.44 15.99 -21.93
N SER A 117 6.51 16.39 -22.63
CA SER A 117 6.94 15.76 -23.88
C SER A 117 7.53 14.36 -23.70
N GLN A 118 7.91 14.01 -22.47
CA GLN A 118 8.50 12.72 -22.11
C GLN A 118 7.45 11.71 -21.65
N ARG A 119 6.16 12.06 -21.71
CA ARG A 119 5.06 11.16 -21.38
C ARG A 119 5.09 9.90 -22.23
N GLY A 120 4.99 8.74 -21.58
CA GLY A 120 5.07 7.44 -22.24
C GLY A 120 6.50 7.01 -22.57
N ILE A 121 7.50 7.87 -22.39
CA ILE A 121 8.92 7.52 -22.55
C ILE A 121 9.54 7.26 -21.17
N ILE A 122 9.34 8.21 -20.23
CA ILE A 122 9.77 8.03 -18.84
C ILE A 122 8.95 6.91 -18.18
N GLY A 123 9.63 6.03 -17.47
CA GLY A 123 9.07 4.83 -16.87
C GLY A 123 8.89 3.66 -17.82
N HIS A 124 9.09 3.82 -19.13
CA HIS A 124 8.95 2.73 -20.10
C HIS A 124 10.25 2.48 -20.87
N THR A 125 10.78 3.50 -21.53
CA THR A 125 12.04 3.45 -22.27
C THR A 125 13.21 3.77 -21.36
N TYR A 126 13.08 4.74 -20.46
CA TYR A 126 14.10 5.00 -19.45
C TYR A 126 13.50 5.27 -18.08
N LEU A 127 14.30 5.08 -17.04
CA LEU A 127 13.95 5.36 -15.64
C LEU A 127 14.89 6.43 -15.09
N ASP A 128 14.38 7.57 -14.64
CA ASP A 128 15.22 8.59 -13.97
C ASP A 128 15.44 8.18 -12.50
N VAL A 129 16.64 7.67 -12.23
CA VAL A 129 17.04 7.12 -10.93
C VAL A 129 17.09 8.22 -9.88
N ASP A 130 17.54 9.42 -10.25
CA ASP A 130 17.63 10.54 -9.32
C ASP A 130 16.23 11.04 -8.97
N ALA A 131 15.31 11.12 -9.93
CA ALA A 131 13.90 11.47 -9.69
C ALA A 131 13.18 10.51 -8.71
N LEU A 132 13.55 9.23 -8.72
CA LEU A 132 13.01 8.24 -7.78
C LEU A 132 13.61 8.31 -6.37
N GLY A 133 14.65 9.13 -6.16
CA GLY A 133 15.36 9.25 -4.89
C GLY A 133 16.61 8.38 -4.79
N GLY A 134 17.23 8.07 -5.93
CA GLY A 134 18.51 7.37 -6.04
C GLY A 134 18.40 5.85 -6.24
N CYS A 135 19.55 5.20 -6.40
CA CYS A 135 19.65 3.79 -6.82
C CYS A 135 18.85 2.81 -5.95
N LYS A 136 18.85 3.00 -4.62
CA LYS A 136 18.11 2.11 -3.70
C LYS A 136 16.60 2.21 -3.90
N ALA A 137 16.08 3.42 -4.10
CA ALA A 137 14.66 3.65 -4.32
C ALA A 137 14.22 3.14 -5.69
N ALA A 138 15.03 3.40 -6.74
CA ALA A 138 14.79 2.86 -8.08
C ALA A 138 14.79 1.33 -8.12
N LEU A 139 15.74 0.68 -7.42
CA LEU A 139 15.76 -0.79 -7.32
C LEU A 139 14.55 -1.34 -6.57
N GLY A 140 14.12 -0.67 -5.49
CA GLY A 140 12.89 -1.02 -4.77
C GLY A 140 11.66 -0.93 -5.67
N PHE A 141 11.55 0.16 -6.44
CA PHE A 141 10.49 0.37 -7.42
C PHE A 141 10.47 -0.73 -8.48
N LEU A 142 11.62 -1.08 -9.08
CA LEU A 142 11.71 -2.16 -10.07
C LEU A 142 11.24 -3.51 -9.51
N ARG A 143 11.68 -3.86 -8.30
CA ARG A 143 11.27 -5.11 -7.64
C ARG A 143 9.76 -5.14 -7.41
N GLU A 144 9.18 -4.01 -6.98
CA GLU A 144 7.74 -3.88 -6.80
C GLU A 144 6.99 -4.05 -8.14
N GLN A 145 7.44 -3.40 -9.21
CA GLN A 145 6.84 -3.55 -10.54
C GLN A 145 6.94 -4.98 -11.08
N ILE A 146 8.12 -5.62 -10.95
CA ILE A 146 8.34 -7.01 -11.36
C ILE A 146 7.46 -7.97 -10.55
N SER A 147 7.24 -7.69 -9.25
CA SER A 147 6.41 -8.54 -8.39
C SER A 147 4.90 -8.34 -8.59
N SER A 148 4.47 -7.14 -8.96
CA SER A 148 3.05 -6.75 -9.00
C SER A 148 2.39 -7.00 -10.36
N VAL A 149 3.17 -7.02 -11.45
CA VAL A 149 2.63 -7.14 -12.80
C VAL A 149 3.09 -8.45 -13.44
N LYS A 150 2.17 -9.15 -14.12
CA LYS A 150 2.49 -10.27 -15.02
C LYS A 150 3.35 -9.84 -16.23
N SER A 151 3.66 -8.55 -16.38
CA SER A 151 4.42 -8.03 -17.50
C SER A 151 5.87 -7.74 -17.11
N VAL A 152 6.77 -8.00 -18.05
CA VAL A 152 8.19 -7.72 -17.92
C VAL A 152 8.39 -6.20 -17.95
N PHE A 153 8.55 -5.58 -16.78
CA PHE A 153 8.99 -4.19 -16.66
C PHE A 153 10.51 -4.13 -16.76
N ALA A 154 11.02 -3.65 -17.90
CA ALA A 154 12.46 -3.53 -18.16
C ALA A 154 12.73 -2.26 -18.98
N PRO A 155 13.10 -1.13 -18.34
CA PRO A 155 13.49 0.07 -19.08
C PRO A 155 14.80 -0.17 -19.85
N ASP A 156 14.94 0.42 -21.03
CA ASP A 156 16.16 0.31 -21.85
C ASP A 156 17.34 1.04 -21.21
N TYR A 157 17.04 2.13 -20.49
CA TYR A 157 18.05 2.98 -19.85
C TYR A 157 17.70 3.36 -18.41
N MET A 158 18.72 3.56 -17.59
CA MET A 158 18.65 4.14 -16.26
C MET A 158 19.37 5.49 -16.28
N VAL A 159 18.63 6.59 -16.22
CA VAL A 159 19.22 7.94 -16.22
C VAL A 159 19.66 8.30 -14.81
N ARG A 160 20.96 8.51 -14.61
CA ARG A 160 21.57 8.98 -13.37
C ARG A 160 22.44 10.19 -13.66
N ARG A 161 21.89 11.38 -13.43
CA ARG A 161 22.53 12.68 -13.58
C ARG A 161 23.57 12.92 -12.47
N SER A 162 23.39 12.30 -11.31
CA SER A 162 24.35 12.37 -10.20
C SER A 162 25.67 11.64 -10.52
N ALA A 163 26.80 12.31 -10.29
CA ALA A 163 28.14 11.84 -10.68
C ALA A 163 28.49 10.45 -10.11
N SER A 164 28.06 10.13 -8.89
CA SER A 164 28.13 8.79 -8.32
C SER A 164 27.25 8.65 -7.08
N CYS A 165 26.66 7.47 -6.90
CA CYS A 165 26.05 7.07 -5.62
C CYS A 165 27.17 6.82 -4.61
N SER A 166 27.41 7.76 -3.69
CA SER A 166 28.42 7.61 -2.62
C SER A 166 28.23 6.35 -1.77
N ILE A 167 26.98 5.87 -1.68
CA ILE A 167 26.60 4.68 -0.90
C ILE A 167 26.93 3.38 -1.63
N CYS A 168 26.99 3.39 -2.96
CA CYS A 168 26.97 2.15 -3.75
C CYS A 168 27.98 2.09 -4.89
N LYS A 169 28.94 3.03 -4.92
CA LYS A 169 29.97 3.14 -5.97
C LYS A 169 30.91 1.92 -6.03
N ASP A 170 31.11 1.23 -4.90
CA ASP A 170 32.14 0.19 -4.78
C ASP A 170 31.61 -1.14 -4.19
N ALA A 171 30.30 -1.27 -3.98
CA ALA A 171 29.70 -2.51 -3.52
C ALA A 171 29.35 -3.39 -4.72
N GLU A 172 29.98 -4.56 -4.85
CA GLU A 172 29.76 -5.52 -5.96
C GLU A 172 28.28 -5.91 -6.12
N ASP A 173 27.56 -6.02 -5.01
CA ASP A 173 26.10 -6.26 -4.97
C ASP A 173 25.29 -5.04 -4.51
N GLY A 174 25.88 -3.84 -4.62
CA GLY A 174 25.20 -2.59 -4.34
C GLY A 174 24.01 -2.34 -5.28
N ALA A 175 23.09 -1.45 -4.86
CA ALA A 175 21.91 -1.15 -5.66
C ALA A 175 22.27 -0.63 -7.07
N CYS A 176 23.37 0.11 -7.22
CA CYS A 176 23.84 0.56 -8.53
C CYS A 176 24.27 -0.62 -9.42
N ALA A 177 25.06 -1.55 -8.89
CA ALA A 177 25.49 -2.74 -9.63
C ALA A 177 24.29 -3.59 -10.07
N GLN A 178 23.31 -3.78 -9.19
CA GLN A 178 22.08 -4.50 -9.52
C GLN A 178 21.26 -3.79 -10.61
N LEU A 179 21.14 -2.46 -10.55
CA LEU A 179 20.47 -1.70 -11.61
C LEU A 179 21.20 -1.82 -12.96
N CYS A 180 22.54 -1.78 -12.97
CA CYS A 180 23.34 -1.96 -14.18
C CYS A 180 23.22 -3.38 -14.77
N ARG A 181 22.88 -4.40 -13.97
CA ARG A 181 22.57 -5.76 -14.46
C ARG A 181 21.22 -5.83 -15.16
N VAL A 182 20.28 -4.94 -14.83
CA VAL A 182 18.94 -4.88 -15.43
C VAL A 182 18.94 -4.05 -16.71
N SER A 183 19.67 -2.93 -16.73
CA SER A 183 19.57 -1.93 -17.79
C SER A 183 20.81 -1.04 -17.86
N THR A 184 21.02 -0.37 -19.01
CA THR A 184 22.19 0.48 -19.24
C THR A 184 22.06 1.79 -18.48
N MET A 185 23.04 2.11 -17.63
CA MET A 185 23.05 3.38 -16.88
C MET A 185 23.73 4.49 -17.67
N VAL A 186 23.02 5.60 -17.87
CA VAL A 186 23.46 6.77 -18.66
C VAL A 186 23.36 8.05 -17.82
N ARG A 187 24.15 9.07 -18.15
CA ARG A 187 24.14 10.35 -17.41
C ARG A 187 23.07 11.33 -17.85
N GLU A 188 22.71 11.25 -19.12
CA GLU A 188 21.76 12.14 -19.76
C GLU A 188 20.61 11.31 -20.33
N VAL A 189 19.47 11.96 -20.56
CA VAL A 189 18.35 11.30 -21.22
C VAL A 189 18.78 10.95 -22.64
N PRO A 190 18.75 9.67 -23.05
CA PRO A 190 19.18 9.28 -24.37
C PRO A 190 18.28 9.91 -25.43
N GLU A 191 18.85 10.27 -26.58
CA GLU A 191 18.05 10.66 -27.73
C GLU A 191 17.23 9.46 -28.19
N ILE A 192 15.92 9.64 -28.29
CA ILE A 192 15.01 8.57 -28.70
C ILE A 192 15.04 8.49 -30.22
N GLY A 193 15.61 7.41 -30.74
CA GLY A 193 15.72 7.16 -32.18
C GLY A 193 14.87 5.98 -32.64
N LEU A 194 15.21 5.47 -33.83
CA LEU A 194 14.56 4.30 -34.41
C LEU A 194 14.76 3.03 -33.56
N GLN A 195 15.92 2.88 -32.91
CA GLN A 195 16.22 1.69 -32.10
C GLN A 195 15.29 1.59 -30.89
N GLU A 196 15.04 2.70 -30.20
CA GLU A 196 14.12 2.77 -29.06
C GLU A 196 12.68 2.46 -29.47
N LEU A 197 12.26 2.92 -30.66
CA LEU A 197 10.94 2.57 -31.21
C LEU A 197 10.82 1.06 -31.49
N VAL A 198 11.86 0.45 -32.08
CA VAL A 198 11.90 -1.00 -32.32
C VAL A 198 11.84 -1.77 -31.00
N SER A 199 12.59 -1.34 -29.98
CA SER A 199 12.53 -1.93 -28.63
C SER A 199 11.13 -1.81 -28.02
N ALA A 200 10.50 -0.64 -28.12
CA ALA A 200 9.16 -0.41 -27.61
C ALA A 200 8.11 -1.30 -28.31
N LEU A 201 8.20 -1.47 -29.64
CA LEU A 201 7.34 -2.35 -30.41
C LEU A 201 7.53 -3.82 -30.01
N SER A 202 8.78 -4.29 -29.89
CA SER A 202 9.09 -5.64 -29.45
C SER A 202 8.56 -5.93 -28.04
N LYS A 203 8.70 -4.97 -27.10
CA LYS A 203 8.12 -5.08 -25.76
C LYS A 203 6.60 -5.12 -25.80
N ALA A 204 5.97 -4.28 -26.62
CA ALA A 204 4.52 -4.26 -26.77
C ALA A 204 4.00 -5.59 -27.32
N GLU A 205 4.71 -6.19 -28.28
CA GLU A 205 4.40 -7.50 -28.85
C GLU A 205 4.57 -8.62 -27.81
N ALA A 206 5.70 -8.67 -27.10
CA ALA A 206 5.96 -9.65 -26.04
C ALA A 206 4.94 -9.58 -24.88
N GLN A 207 4.39 -8.39 -24.64
CA GLN A 207 3.32 -8.16 -23.66
C GLN A 207 1.92 -8.46 -24.22
N GLY A 208 1.81 -8.90 -25.48
CA GLY A 208 0.53 -9.16 -26.15
C GLY A 208 -0.32 -7.91 -26.34
N ARG A 209 0.29 -6.72 -26.30
CA ARG A 209 -0.42 -5.45 -26.51
C ARG A 209 -0.68 -5.20 -27.98
N ILE A 210 0.24 -5.60 -28.85
CA ILE A 210 0.11 -5.51 -30.31
C ILE A 210 0.45 -6.87 -30.94
N SER A 211 -0.04 -7.13 -32.15
CA SER A 211 0.37 -8.31 -32.93
C SER A 211 1.69 -8.08 -33.66
N SER A 212 2.39 -9.16 -34.01
CA SER A 212 3.61 -9.11 -34.85
C SER A 212 3.36 -8.37 -36.18
N SER A 213 2.20 -8.61 -36.81
CA SER A 213 1.82 -7.91 -38.05
C SER A 213 1.60 -6.40 -37.87
N GLN A 214 1.10 -5.96 -36.70
CA GLN A 214 0.97 -4.54 -36.37
C GLN A 214 2.35 -3.91 -36.16
N SER A 215 3.25 -4.63 -35.47
CA SER A 215 4.64 -4.22 -35.24
C SER A 215 5.39 -4.02 -36.57
N GLU A 216 5.35 -5.00 -37.47
CA GLU A 216 5.95 -4.94 -38.81
C GLU A 216 5.37 -3.81 -39.65
N SER A 217 4.04 -3.64 -39.65
CA SER A 217 3.37 -2.55 -40.37
C SER A 217 3.79 -1.17 -39.87
N ALA A 218 3.96 -1.01 -38.55
CA ALA A 218 4.44 0.23 -37.97
C ALA A 218 5.87 0.54 -38.43
N LEU A 219 6.77 -0.46 -38.43
CA LEU A 219 8.15 -0.29 -38.91
C LEU A 219 8.23 0.07 -40.40
N GLN A 220 7.42 -0.58 -41.24
CA GLN A 220 7.36 -0.27 -42.68
C GLN A 220 6.90 1.17 -42.95
N LYS A 221 5.86 1.63 -42.25
CA LYS A 221 5.36 3.02 -42.39
C LYS A 221 6.43 4.03 -41.99
N VAL A 222 7.14 3.75 -40.92
CA VAL A 222 8.15 4.65 -40.39
C VAL A 222 9.42 4.69 -41.26
N ALA A 223 9.81 3.56 -41.86
CA ALA A 223 10.91 3.52 -42.82
C ALA A 223 10.66 4.41 -44.06
N SER A 224 9.40 4.63 -44.43
CA SER A 224 9.02 5.47 -45.56
C SER A 224 8.93 6.98 -45.25
N ALA A 225 9.09 7.41 -43.99
CA ALA A 225 8.88 8.79 -43.57
C ALA A 225 10.20 9.48 -43.10
N PRO A 226 10.75 10.44 -43.87
CA PRO A 226 12.09 10.99 -43.64
C PRO A 226 12.25 11.97 -42.46
N SER A 227 11.17 12.35 -41.76
CA SER A 227 11.23 13.31 -40.63
C SER A 227 10.29 12.92 -39.50
N THR A 228 10.51 11.73 -38.93
CA THR A 228 9.62 11.16 -37.93
C THR A 228 9.99 11.64 -36.52
N ASN A 229 9.01 12.10 -35.75
CA ASN A 229 9.19 12.37 -34.31
C ASN A 229 9.20 11.04 -33.54
N TRP A 230 10.38 10.45 -33.42
CA TRP A 230 10.62 9.14 -32.78
C TRP A 230 10.14 9.09 -31.34
N SER A 231 10.38 10.15 -30.56
CA SER A 231 9.92 10.27 -29.18
C SER A 231 8.40 10.10 -29.08
N TYR A 232 7.66 10.79 -29.96
CA TYR A 232 6.21 10.72 -29.98
C TYR A 232 5.68 9.32 -30.36
N LEU A 233 6.26 8.69 -31.38
CA LEU A 233 5.84 7.34 -31.78
C LEU A 233 6.16 6.30 -30.69
N THR A 234 7.34 6.40 -30.07
CA THR A 234 7.75 5.51 -28.98
C THR A 234 6.80 5.66 -27.80
N ALA A 235 6.44 6.90 -27.43
CA ALA A 235 5.44 7.18 -26.41
C ALA A 235 4.07 6.56 -26.74
N GLN A 236 3.60 6.68 -27.99
CA GLN A 236 2.33 6.07 -28.40
C GLN A 236 2.35 4.55 -28.25
N VAL A 237 3.43 3.89 -28.67
CA VAL A 237 3.60 2.44 -28.54
C VAL A 237 3.62 2.03 -27.07
N ASN A 238 4.37 2.73 -26.22
CA ASN A 238 4.44 2.43 -24.79
C ASN A 238 3.11 2.61 -24.06
N LEU A 239 2.34 3.63 -24.45
CA LEU A 239 1.02 3.91 -23.85
C LEU A 239 -0.12 3.12 -24.48
N TYR A 240 0.13 2.39 -25.57
CA TYR A 240 -0.88 1.59 -26.23
C TYR A 240 -1.42 0.53 -25.27
N LYS A 241 -2.71 0.65 -24.94
CA LYS A 241 -3.46 -0.36 -24.20
C LYS A 241 -4.30 -1.11 -25.24
N PRO A 242 -4.18 -2.45 -25.34
CA PRO A 242 -5.05 -3.20 -26.22
C PRO A 242 -6.50 -2.90 -25.82
N ALA A 243 -7.37 -2.71 -26.82
CA ALA A 243 -8.79 -2.64 -26.55
C ALA A 243 -9.15 -3.88 -25.73
N ALA A 244 -9.69 -3.70 -24.52
CA ALA A 244 -10.08 -4.81 -23.69
C ALA A 244 -10.93 -5.72 -24.57
N ALA A 245 -10.48 -6.98 -24.75
CA ALA A 245 -11.21 -7.95 -25.54
C ALA A 245 -12.66 -7.83 -25.10
N PRO A 246 -13.62 -7.59 -26.04
CA PRO A 246 -14.99 -7.28 -25.67
C PRO A 246 -15.39 -8.35 -24.69
N SER A 247 -15.56 -7.96 -23.41
CA SER A 247 -15.87 -8.93 -22.38
C SER A 247 -17.13 -9.58 -22.90
N GLN A 248 -17.06 -10.84 -23.32
CA GLN A 248 -18.26 -11.60 -23.59
C GLN A 248 -18.98 -11.55 -22.25
N TYR A 249 -19.94 -10.65 -22.16
CA TYR A 249 -20.82 -10.54 -21.03
C TYR A 249 -21.61 -11.84 -21.08
N SER A 250 -21.02 -12.89 -20.50
CA SER A 250 -21.74 -14.11 -20.16
C SER A 250 -22.83 -13.59 -19.27
N GLY A 251 -24.05 -13.47 -19.79
CA GLY A 251 -25.18 -12.87 -19.10
C GLY A 251 -25.52 -13.67 -17.87
N HIS A 252 -24.72 -13.52 -16.81
CA HIS A 252 -24.93 -14.09 -15.51
C HIS A 252 -26.06 -13.26 -14.91
N ARG A 253 -27.28 -13.60 -15.35
CA ARG A 253 -28.49 -13.31 -14.60
C ARG A 253 -28.19 -13.74 -13.18
N GLN A 254 -28.05 -12.77 -12.29
CA GLN A 254 -28.14 -13.03 -10.86
C GLN A 254 -29.55 -13.57 -10.62
N THR A 255 -29.69 -14.88 -10.70
CA THR A 255 -30.89 -15.54 -10.18
C THR A 255 -30.88 -15.31 -8.67
N PRO A 256 -31.99 -14.83 -8.09
CA PRO A 256 -32.10 -14.66 -6.64
C PRO A 256 -31.77 -15.99 -5.96
N HIS A 257 -31.03 -15.91 -4.86
CA HIS A 257 -30.53 -17.05 -4.08
C HIS A 257 -31.64 -18.04 -3.68
N THR A 258 -31.91 -19.02 -4.52
CA THR A 258 -32.41 -20.33 -4.11
C THR A 258 -31.21 -21.27 -4.07
N ALA A 259 -30.90 -21.73 -2.86
CA ALA A 259 -29.77 -22.59 -2.52
C ALA A 259 -29.83 -23.91 -3.31
N THR A 260 -29.23 -23.91 -4.50
CA THR A 260 -28.97 -25.12 -5.26
C THR A 260 -27.46 -25.30 -5.22
N ARG A 261 -26.99 -26.36 -4.54
CA ARG A 261 -25.56 -26.73 -4.49
C ARG A 261 -25.08 -26.93 -5.92
N ILE A 262 -24.31 -25.97 -6.43
CA ILE A 262 -23.49 -26.16 -7.63
C ILE A 262 -22.20 -26.84 -7.14
N PRO A 263 -21.92 -28.09 -7.54
CA PRO A 263 -20.63 -28.70 -7.28
C PRO A 263 -19.60 -28.06 -8.23
N ASP A 264 -18.39 -27.85 -7.72
CA ASP A 264 -17.21 -27.35 -8.42
C ASP A 264 -17.19 -25.86 -8.81
N VAL A 265 -17.52 -24.97 -7.87
CA VAL A 265 -16.91 -23.63 -7.89
C VAL A 265 -15.46 -23.81 -7.44
N VAL A 266 -14.53 -23.75 -8.40
CA VAL A 266 -13.09 -23.63 -8.14
C VAL A 266 -12.90 -22.53 -7.10
N GLN A 267 -12.42 -22.89 -5.91
CA GLN A 267 -12.15 -21.92 -4.85
C GLN A 267 -11.18 -20.89 -5.41
N ALA A 268 -11.65 -19.65 -5.56
CA ALA A 268 -10.80 -18.55 -5.98
C ALA A 268 -9.68 -18.39 -4.95
N GLU A 269 -8.44 -18.35 -5.42
CA GLU A 269 -7.27 -18.10 -4.57
C GLU A 269 -7.44 -16.73 -3.90
N MET A 270 -7.31 -16.71 -2.57
CA MET A 270 -7.48 -15.49 -1.79
C MET A 270 -6.29 -14.55 -1.97
N ASP A 271 -6.54 -13.28 -2.30
CA ASP A 271 -5.49 -12.25 -2.34
C ASP A 271 -5.04 -11.92 -0.90
N PRO A 272 -3.81 -12.29 -0.48
CA PRO A 272 -3.32 -12.05 0.87
C PRO A 272 -3.29 -10.56 1.23
N GLU A 273 -3.04 -9.69 0.25
CA GLU A 273 -2.93 -8.26 0.48
C GLU A 273 -4.31 -7.61 0.70
N GLU A 274 -5.35 -8.15 0.07
CA GLU A 274 -6.73 -7.73 0.35
C GLU A 274 -7.17 -8.11 1.77
N VAL A 275 -6.90 -9.36 2.18
CA VAL A 275 -7.18 -9.83 3.55
C VAL A 275 -6.41 -8.98 4.56
N ARG A 276 -5.11 -8.74 4.32
CA ARG A 276 -4.27 -7.90 5.19
C ARG A 276 -4.84 -6.49 5.35
N ARG A 277 -5.23 -5.83 4.26
CA ARG A 277 -5.79 -4.47 4.29
C ARG A 277 -7.11 -4.43 5.07
N SER A 278 -7.99 -5.40 4.83
CA SER A 278 -9.27 -5.49 5.52
C SER A 278 -9.10 -5.67 7.04
N VAL A 279 -8.21 -6.58 7.45
CA VAL A 279 -7.87 -6.80 8.86
C VAL A 279 -7.23 -5.55 9.48
N SER A 280 -6.24 -4.96 8.81
CA SER A 280 -5.57 -3.72 9.24
C SER A 280 -6.55 -2.54 9.38
N ALA A 281 -7.55 -2.45 8.50
CA ALA A 281 -8.60 -1.43 8.60
C ALA A 281 -9.50 -1.63 9.83
N LEU A 282 -9.80 -2.87 10.21
CA LEU A 282 -10.52 -3.19 11.45
C LEU A 282 -9.69 -2.81 12.70
N MET A 283 -8.39 -3.11 12.69
CA MET A 283 -7.50 -2.71 13.80
C MET A 283 -7.38 -1.19 13.90
N ASN A 284 -7.20 -0.47 12.79
CA ASN A 284 -7.25 1.01 12.76
C ASN A 284 -8.60 1.56 13.27
N ALA A 285 -9.69 0.81 13.09
CA ALA A 285 -10.99 1.15 13.65
C ALA A 285 -11.04 1.00 15.19
N GLY A 286 -10.00 0.44 15.82
CA GLY A 286 -9.85 0.27 17.26
C GLY A 286 -10.35 -1.09 17.75
N LEU A 287 -10.59 -2.03 16.84
CA LEU A 287 -10.97 -3.40 17.22
C LEU A 287 -9.73 -4.17 17.63
N SER A 288 -9.83 -4.88 18.75
CA SER A 288 -8.79 -5.76 19.26
C SER A 288 -9.38 -7.01 19.92
N GLY A 289 -8.55 -8.03 20.13
CA GLY A 289 -8.89 -9.29 20.79
C GLY A 289 -10.11 -9.98 20.19
N LYS A 290 -11.09 -10.35 21.03
CA LYS A 290 -12.28 -11.10 20.62
C LYS A 290 -13.14 -10.36 19.59
N HIS A 291 -13.26 -9.04 19.70
CA HIS A 291 -14.06 -8.24 18.78
C HIS A 291 -13.44 -8.18 17.38
N LEU A 292 -12.11 -8.08 17.32
CA LEU A 292 -11.37 -8.18 16.07
C LEU A 292 -11.56 -9.57 15.46
N GLN A 293 -11.34 -10.64 16.23
CA GLN A 293 -11.49 -12.02 15.77
C GLN A 293 -12.90 -12.30 15.23
N ALA A 294 -13.95 -11.88 15.94
CA ALA A 294 -15.33 -12.04 15.49
C ALA A 294 -15.60 -11.30 14.17
N SER A 295 -15.07 -10.08 14.03
CA SER A 295 -15.25 -9.28 12.81
C SER A 295 -14.49 -9.84 11.62
N ILE A 296 -13.33 -10.46 11.84
CA ILE A 296 -12.57 -11.17 10.80
C ILE A 296 -13.35 -12.42 10.36
N LEU A 297 -13.82 -13.24 11.30
CA LEU A 297 -14.58 -14.46 11.01
C LEU A 297 -15.96 -14.18 10.39
N GLN A 298 -16.51 -12.98 10.58
CA GLN A 298 -17.72 -12.53 9.88
C GLN A 298 -17.44 -12.26 8.38
N ARG A 299 -16.21 -11.91 8.01
CA ARG A 299 -15.82 -11.55 6.64
C ARG A 299 -15.15 -12.68 5.87
N TYR A 300 -14.39 -13.51 6.57
CA TYR A 300 -13.55 -14.56 6.00
C TYR A 300 -13.85 -15.88 6.68
N SER A 301 -13.99 -16.95 5.89
CA SER A 301 -14.10 -18.29 6.46
C SER A 301 -12.74 -18.74 7.02
N ARG A 302 -12.77 -19.76 7.89
CA ARG A 302 -11.52 -20.35 8.41
C ARG A 302 -10.66 -20.93 7.28
N ALA A 303 -11.28 -21.51 6.26
CA ALA A 303 -10.58 -22.07 5.10
C ALA A 303 -9.84 -20.96 4.31
N ASP A 304 -10.46 -19.79 4.14
CA ASP A 304 -9.83 -18.64 3.46
C ASP A 304 -8.60 -18.14 4.23
N LEU A 305 -8.72 -18.02 5.56
CA LEU A 305 -7.63 -17.56 6.41
C LEU A 305 -6.46 -18.56 6.49
N MET A 306 -6.73 -19.86 6.32
CA MET A 306 -5.68 -20.88 6.24
C MET A 306 -4.84 -20.78 4.98
N GLN A 307 -5.34 -20.14 3.92
CA GLN A 307 -4.55 -19.89 2.70
C GLN A 307 -3.51 -18.77 2.89
N VAL A 308 -3.70 -17.89 3.88
CA VAL A 308 -2.90 -16.66 4.09
C VAL A 308 -2.41 -16.53 5.56
N PRO A 309 -1.70 -17.53 6.11
CA PRO A 309 -1.34 -17.60 7.53
C PRO A 309 -0.41 -16.45 8.00
N GLU A 310 0.35 -15.85 7.10
CA GLU A 310 1.18 -14.67 7.34
C GLU A 310 0.36 -13.44 7.74
N VAL A 311 -0.85 -13.28 7.20
CA VAL A 311 -1.75 -12.18 7.59
C VAL A 311 -2.21 -12.34 9.03
N GLY A 312 -2.54 -13.57 9.43
CA GLY A 312 -2.91 -13.90 10.81
C GLY A 312 -1.79 -13.63 11.81
N ARG A 313 -0.56 -14.08 11.51
CA ARG A 313 0.62 -13.82 12.36
C ARG A 313 0.89 -12.33 12.54
N ARG A 314 0.81 -11.55 11.46
CA ARG A 314 1.00 -10.10 11.51
C ARG A 314 -0.10 -9.40 12.32
N ALA A 315 -1.36 -9.77 12.07
CA ALA A 315 -2.49 -9.23 12.82
C ALA A 315 -2.37 -9.52 14.32
N ALA A 316 -1.96 -10.73 14.71
CA ALA A 316 -1.76 -11.08 16.13
C ALA A 316 -0.64 -10.26 16.81
N ALA A 317 0.43 -9.94 16.06
CA ALA A 317 1.54 -9.12 16.55
C ALA A 317 1.14 -7.65 16.77
N ASP A 318 0.23 -7.11 15.96
CA ASP A 318 -0.22 -5.72 16.02
C ASP A 318 -1.55 -5.54 16.77
N ASP A 319 -2.23 -6.63 17.13
CA ASP A 319 -3.50 -6.63 17.88
C ASP A 319 -3.36 -5.98 19.26
N GLY A 320 -4.26 -5.04 19.54
CA GLY A 320 -4.24 -4.18 20.73
C GLY A 320 -3.26 -3.01 20.66
N VAL A 321 -2.37 -2.97 19.65
CA VAL A 321 -1.43 -1.86 19.43
C VAL A 321 -1.93 -0.95 18.30
N GLN A 322 -2.28 -1.52 17.16
CA GLN A 322 -2.79 -0.76 16.02
C GLN A 322 -4.20 -0.24 16.31
N GLY A 323 -4.47 1.01 15.96
CA GLY A 323 -5.70 1.73 16.27
C GLY A 323 -5.76 2.31 17.69
N HIS A 324 -4.82 1.94 18.57
CA HIS A 324 -4.67 2.52 19.91
C HIS A 324 -3.40 3.36 20.03
N TYR A 325 -2.27 2.83 19.57
CA TYR A 325 -0.97 3.49 19.60
C TYR A 325 -0.62 4.12 18.26
N PHE A 326 -0.80 3.38 17.16
CA PHE A 326 -0.49 3.86 15.82
C PHE A 326 -1.60 3.54 14.80
N VAL A 327 -1.60 4.26 13.69
CA VAL A 327 -2.40 3.96 12.49
C VAL A 327 -1.51 3.40 11.40
N ASP A 328 -1.90 2.28 10.79
CA ASP A 328 -1.28 1.79 9.55
C ASP A 328 -1.99 2.41 8.33
N PRO A 329 -1.38 3.37 7.62
CA PRO A 329 -2.02 3.99 6.46
C PRO A 329 -2.20 2.98 5.31
N THR A 330 -1.37 1.94 5.22
CA THR A 330 -1.42 0.95 4.12
C THR A 330 -2.66 0.07 4.13
N ALA A 331 -3.54 0.22 5.13
CA ALA A 331 -4.84 -0.43 5.19
C ALA A 331 -5.84 0.09 4.14
N TYR A 332 -5.62 1.29 3.57
CA TYR A 332 -6.57 1.95 2.67
C TYR A 332 -6.08 1.96 1.20
N ARG A 333 -7.01 1.69 0.28
CA ARG A 333 -6.78 1.61 -1.17
C ARG A 333 -6.91 3.02 -1.80
N ASP A 334 -5.99 3.92 -1.49
CA ASP A 334 -5.86 5.18 -2.21
C ASP A 334 -4.42 5.34 -2.73
N TYR A 335 -4.27 5.09 -4.04
CA TYR A 335 -3.12 5.37 -4.91
C TYR A 335 -1.74 5.35 -4.21
N GLY A 336 -1.41 4.22 -3.57
CA GLY A 336 -0.10 3.96 -2.97
C GLY A 336 0.22 4.75 -1.69
N ARG A 337 -0.70 5.58 -1.18
CA ARG A 337 -0.48 6.37 0.05
C ARG A 337 -1.42 6.04 1.19
N GLY A 338 -2.62 5.50 0.96
CA GLY A 338 -3.45 5.07 2.10
C GLY A 338 -3.91 6.21 3.01
N CYS A 339 -3.75 7.46 2.56
CA CYS A 339 -3.64 8.65 3.39
C CYS A 339 -4.90 9.50 3.37
N ASP A 340 -5.59 9.60 2.24
CA ASP A 340 -6.78 10.44 2.11
C ASP A 340 -7.97 9.80 2.81
N ASP A 341 -8.24 8.54 2.47
CA ASP A 341 -9.30 7.74 3.08
C ASP A 341 -9.05 7.53 4.56
N GLY A 342 -7.82 7.12 4.91
CA GLY A 342 -7.47 6.87 6.31
C GLY A 342 -7.45 8.15 7.15
N SER A 343 -6.91 9.26 6.66
CA SER A 343 -6.91 10.52 7.43
C SER A 343 -8.32 11.07 7.64
N SER A 344 -9.22 10.98 6.66
CA SER A 344 -10.60 11.45 6.83
C SER A 344 -11.31 10.76 8.00
N LYS A 345 -11.03 9.46 8.19
CA LYS A 345 -11.62 8.62 9.23
C LYS A 345 -10.88 8.70 10.58
N LEU A 346 -9.55 8.85 10.54
CA LEU A 346 -8.68 8.64 11.70
C LEU A 346 -7.98 9.89 12.22
N LYS A 347 -8.02 11.01 11.50
CA LYS A 347 -7.42 12.29 11.94
C LYS A 347 -7.97 12.75 13.29
N LYS A 348 -9.27 12.55 13.53
CA LYS A 348 -9.94 12.90 14.79
C LYS A 348 -9.78 11.87 15.90
N LYS A 349 -9.22 10.69 15.60
CA LYS A 349 -8.98 9.67 16.63
C LYS A 349 -7.78 10.05 17.47
N ASP A 350 -7.89 9.74 18.76
CA ASP A 350 -6.85 9.96 19.77
C ASP A 350 -5.75 8.88 19.70
N VAL A 351 -5.18 8.72 18.51
CA VAL A 351 -4.06 7.83 18.23
C VAL A 351 -2.86 8.72 17.92
N PRO A 352 -1.77 8.69 18.70
CA PRO A 352 -0.68 9.66 18.55
C PRO A 352 0.17 9.45 17.30
N TYR A 353 0.31 8.21 16.83
CA TYR A 353 1.28 7.85 15.80
C TYR A 353 0.66 7.34 14.49
N VAL A 354 1.43 7.45 13.42
CA VAL A 354 1.23 6.81 12.11
C VAL A 354 2.47 5.98 11.81
N LEU A 355 2.28 4.71 11.44
CA LEU A 355 3.37 3.85 11.03
C LEU A 355 3.80 4.20 9.61
N ALA A 356 5.08 4.54 9.43
CA ALA A 356 5.66 4.89 8.15
C ALA A 356 5.66 3.68 7.21
N SER A 357 5.04 3.82 6.05
CA SER A 357 5.25 2.92 4.92
C SER A 357 6.49 3.31 4.12
N SER A 358 6.90 2.47 3.17
CA SER A 358 7.91 2.83 2.16
C SER A 358 7.57 4.13 1.44
N SER A 359 6.28 4.37 1.16
CA SER A 359 5.77 5.57 0.49
C SER A 359 5.73 6.84 1.36
N CYS A 360 5.88 6.73 2.69
CA CYS A 360 5.96 7.91 3.56
C CYS A 360 7.30 8.66 3.42
N THR A 361 8.38 7.98 3.05
CA THR A 361 9.71 8.59 2.91
C THR A 361 9.73 9.51 1.68
N GLY A 362 9.86 10.82 1.90
CA GLY A 362 9.82 11.82 0.82
C GLY A 362 8.42 12.29 0.42
N CYS A 363 7.39 11.94 1.19
CA CYS A 363 6.03 12.44 0.95
C CYS A 363 5.96 13.96 1.18
N ILE A 364 5.37 14.71 0.23
CA ILE A 364 5.18 16.17 0.33
C ILE A 364 4.34 16.59 1.56
N LEU A 365 3.52 15.68 2.08
CA LEU A 365 2.67 15.93 3.25
C LEU A 365 3.44 15.76 4.57
N GLN A 366 4.71 15.35 4.52
CA GLN A 366 5.60 15.41 5.66
C GLN A 366 6.13 16.84 5.83
N THR A 367 5.39 17.67 6.56
CA THR A 367 5.69 19.10 6.74
C THR A 367 6.89 19.36 7.65
N HIS A 368 7.26 18.38 8.50
CA HIS A 368 8.49 18.37 9.26
C HIS A 368 9.00 16.94 9.49
N PRO A 369 10.29 16.75 9.80
CA PRO A 369 10.83 15.43 10.15
C PRO A 369 9.96 14.75 11.23
N GLY A 370 9.58 13.50 10.98
CA GLY A 370 8.76 12.73 11.92
C GLY A 370 7.27 13.11 12.01
N TRP A 371 6.68 13.88 11.09
CA TRP A 371 5.25 14.24 11.18
C TRP A 371 4.49 14.20 9.87
N CYS A 372 3.29 13.63 9.92
CA CYS A 372 2.38 13.57 8.79
C CYS A 372 1.29 14.65 8.94
N SER A 373 1.32 15.69 8.10
CA SER A 373 0.31 16.76 8.13
C SER A 373 -1.09 16.27 7.74
N LYS A 374 -1.16 15.20 6.92
CA LYS A 374 -2.44 14.61 6.49
C LYS A 374 -3.19 14.00 7.66
N TYR A 375 -2.52 13.14 8.42
CA TYR A 375 -3.08 12.51 9.62
C TYR A 375 -3.04 13.42 10.86
N ALA A 376 -2.21 14.46 10.84
CA ALA A 376 -1.87 15.29 12.00
C ALA A 376 -1.36 14.45 13.17
N LYS A 377 -0.37 13.59 12.89
CA LYS A 377 0.20 12.59 13.81
C LYS A 377 1.70 12.43 13.58
N GLU A 378 2.40 11.97 14.61
CA GLU A 378 3.83 11.66 14.55
C GLU A 378 4.07 10.38 13.74
N ILE A 379 5.13 10.37 12.93
CA ILE A 379 5.52 9.25 12.08
C ILE A 379 6.54 8.40 12.84
N ILE A 380 6.20 7.13 13.07
CA ILE A 380 7.12 6.13 13.63
C ILE A 380 7.49 5.12 12.55
N ARG A 381 8.73 4.62 12.57
CA ARG A 381 9.17 3.54 11.65
C ARG A 381 8.94 2.15 12.23
N GLN A 382 8.94 2.07 13.56
CA GLN A 382 8.79 0.83 14.29
C GLN A 382 8.05 1.15 15.59
N VAL A 383 7.17 0.23 15.99
CA VAL A 383 6.53 0.28 17.30
C VAL A 383 7.55 -0.16 18.36
N PRO A 384 7.78 0.62 19.43
CA PRO A 384 8.67 0.22 20.52
C PRO A 384 8.26 -1.12 21.16
N SER A 385 9.25 -1.94 21.56
CA SER A 385 9.01 -3.28 22.12
C SER A 385 8.13 -3.24 23.38
N HIS A 386 8.39 -2.32 24.29
CA HIS A 386 7.62 -2.17 25.54
C HIS A 386 6.13 -1.90 25.29
N VAL A 387 5.77 -1.21 24.20
CA VAL A 387 4.35 -0.97 23.83
C VAL A 387 3.70 -2.27 23.40
N ARG A 388 4.41 -3.10 22.63
CA ARG A 388 3.92 -4.43 22.21
C ARG A 388 3.77 -5.35 23.41
N GLU A 389 4.75 -5.36 24.30
CA GLU A 389 4.73 -6.14 25.54
C GLU A 389 3.56 -5.71 26.45
N ALA A 390 3.32 -4.41 26.61
CA ALA A 390 2.19 -3.89 27.36
C ALA A 390 0.84 -4.29 26.75
N ALA A 391 0.70 -4.26 25.42
CA ALA A 391 -0.51 -4.72 24.75
C ALA A 391 -0.73 -6.25 24.92
N VAL A 392 0.35 -7.05 24.88
CA VAL A 392 0.28 -8.48 25.20
C VAL A 392 -0.14 -8.70 26.65
N ALA A 393 0.44 -7.96 27.59
CA ALA A 393 0.09 -8.05 29.01
C ALA A 393 -1.38 -7.68 29.25
N ALA A 394 -1.87 -6.58 28.67
CA ALA A 394 -3.27 -6.15 28.76
C ALA A 394 -4.22 -7.23 28.24
N ARG A 395 -3.90 -7.89 27.12
CA ARG A 395 -4.69 -9.02 26.59
C ARG A 395 -4.80 -10.18 27.56
N ARG A 396 -3.73 -10.50 28.30
CA ARG A 396 -3.72 -11.58 29.30
C ARG A 396 -4.59 -11.28 30.52
N THR A 397 -4.80 -9.99 30.84
CA THR A 397 -5.62 -9.58 31.99
C THR A 397 -7.13 -9.54 31.71
N LEU A 398 -7.54 -9.58 30.44
CA LEU A 398 -8.96 -9.63 30.11
C LEU A 398 -9.55 -10.98 30.56
N PRO A 399 -10.68 -10.99 31.28
CA PRO A 399 -11.27 -12.22 31.79
C PRO A 399 -11.52 -13.18 30.63
N VAL A 400 -10.80 -14.30 30.67
CA VAL A 400 -11.02 -15.43 29.76
C VAL A 400 -12.37 -16.01 30.17
N VAL A 401 -13.45 -15.49 29.59
CA VAL A 401 -14.73 -16.17 29.61
C VAL A 401 -14.49 -17.51 28.91
N TYR A 402 -14.41 -18.57 29.72
CA TYR A 402 -14.26 -19.97 29.31
C TYR A 402 -15.46 -20.34 28.42
N ALA A 403 -15.33 -20.11 27.12
CA ALA A 403 -15.96 -20.97 26.14
C ALA A 403 -14.98 -22.13 25.91
N PRO A 404 -15.42 -23.39 25.97
CA PRO A 404 -14.55 -24.53 25.69
C PRO A 404 -14.13 -24.44 24.21
N VAL A 405 -12.92 -23.96 23.98
CA VAL A 405 -12.22 -24.13 22.71
C VAL A 405 -11.05 -25.05 23.03
N GLU A 406 -11.30 -26.35 22.92
CA GLU A 406 -10.23 -27.34 22.86
C GLU A 406 -9.56 -27.21 21.49
N ASN A 407 -8.45 -26.46 21.41
CA ASN A 407 -7.25 -26.96 20.72
C ASN A 407 -5.99 -26.12 21.06
N PRO A 408 -4.96 -26.70 21.72
CA PRO A 408 -3.71 -26.01 22.05
C PRO A 408 -2.78 -25.69 20.87
N VAL A 409 -3.09 -26.14 19.64
CA VAL A 409 -2.27 -25.93 18.43
C VAL A 409 -2.15 -24.45 18.02
N GLU A 410 -3.06 -23.59 18.49
CA GLU A 410 -3.13 -22.17 18.11
C GLU A 410 -2.16 -21.24 18.87
N LYS A 411 -1.40 -21.72 19.87
CA LYS A 411 -0.71 -20.80 20.78
C LYS A 411 0.67 -20.28 20.32
N TYR A 412 1.66 -21.09 19.91
CA TYR A 412 3.01 -20.56 19.60
C TYR A 412 3.88 -21.39 18.61
N GLU A 413 3.38 -21.54 17.38
CA GLU A 413 4.15 -21.72 16.13
C GLU A 413 4.96 -23.03 15.88
N LEU A 414 4.66 -23.67 14.73
CA LEU A 414 5.56 -24.34 13.78
C LEU A 414 6.61 -25.37 14.28
N ARG A 415 6.33 -26.65 13.93
CA ARG A 415 7.20 -27.83 13.72
C ARG A 415 8.61 -27.85 14.35
N ASN A 416 8.85 -28.81 15.24
CA ASN A 416 9.78 -29.93 15.06
C ASN A 416 9.59 -30.97 16.19
N GLU A 417 10.08 -32.19 15.96
CA GLU A 417 10.01 -33.38 16.85
C GLU A 417 8.75 -34.26 16.73
N LEU A 418 8.55 -34.81 15.53
CA LEU A 418 8.26 -36.24 15.44
C LEU A 418 9.58 -36.94 15.14
N SER A 419 10.24 -37.45 16.19
CA SER A 419 11.06 -38.63 16.04
C SER A 419 10.15 -39.73 15.51
N VAL A 420 10.30 -40.07 14.24
CA VAL A 420 9.67 -41.26 13.67
C VAL A 420 10.33 -42.46 14.35
N ASP A 421 9.63 -43.05 15.30
CA ASP A 421 9.95 -44.40 15.76
C ASP A 421 9.55 -45.38 14.64
N LEU A 422 10.56 -45.87 13.92
CA LEU A 422 10.43 -46.88 12.86
C LEU A 422 10.38 -48.32 13.44
N SER A 423 9.95 -48.53 14.67
CA SER A 423 9.86 -49.88 15.26
C SER A 423 8.56 -50.65 14.94
N GLY A 424 7.65 -50.11 14.13
CA GLY A 424 6.32 -50.73 13.92
C GLY A 424 5.91 -51.10 12.49
N SER A 425 6.52 -50.53 11.44
CA SER A 425 6.04 -50.74 10.07
C SER A 425 6.64 -52.00 9.44
N ARG A 426 5.98 -53.14 9.68
CA ARG A 426 6.14 -54.34 8.83
C ARG A 426 5.75 -53.99 7.39
N SER A 427 6.75 -53.82 6.55
CA SER A 427 6.59 -53.77 5.10
C SER A 427 6.03 -55.12 4.62
N ARG A 428 4.81 -55.11 4.08
CA ARG A 428 4.36 -56.18 3.18
C ARG A 428 5.05 -55.95 1.84
N SER A 429 5.89 -56.91 1.44
CA SER A 429 6.45 -56.95 0.10
C SER A 429 5.33 -57.13 -0.94
N ILE A 430 5.22 -56.18 -1.86
CA ILE A 430 4.44 -56.36 -3.09
C ILE A 430 5.34 -57.15 -4.06
N PRO A 431 4.94 -58.35 -4.51
CA PRO A 431 5.70 -59.08 -5.51
C PRO A 431 5.57 -58.37 -6.87
N ILE A 432 6.67 -57.80 -7.36
CA ILE A 432 6.80 -57.32 -8.74
C ILE A 432 7.25 -58.52 -9.58
N GLY A 433 6.33 -59.08 -10.36
CA GLY A 433 6.64 -60.06 -11.39
C GLY A 433 7.29 -59.37 -12.59
N ILE A 434 8.59 -59.57 -12.78
CA ILE A 434 9.29 -59.19 -14.02
C ILE A 434 9.31 -60.43 -14.92
N SER A 435 8.49 -60.43 -15.96
CA SER A 435 8.57 -61.38 -17.07
C SER A 435 9.86 -61.09 -17.84
N LYS A 436 10.78 -62.08 -17.89
CA LYS A 436 11.92 -62.05 -18.81
C LYS A 436 11.42 -62.28 -20.25
N PRO A 437 11.97 -61.58 -21.26
CA PRO A 437 11.80 -61.99 -22.64
C PRO A 437 12.61 -63.27 -22.90
N SER A 438 11.98 -64.26 -23.52
CA SER A 438 12.68 -65.41 -24.10
C SER A 438 13.48 -64.94 -25.32
N ILE A 439 14.75 -65.33 -25.35
CA ILE A 439 15.56 -65.31 -26.57
C ILE A 439 15.30 -66.64 -27.24
N ASP A 440 14.68 -66.61 -28.41
CA ASP A 440 14.86 -67.52 -29.54
C ASP A 440 14.68 -66.70 -30.84
#